data_AF-A0A820X741-F1
#
_entry.id   AF-A0A820X741-F1
#
_cell.length_a   1.000
_cell.length_b   1.000
_cell.length_c   1.000
_cell.angle_alpha   90.00
_cell.angle_beta   90.00
_cell.angle_gamma   90.00
#
_symmetry.space_group_name_H-M   'P 1'
#
loop_
_entity.id
_entity.type
_entity.pdbx_description
1 polymer ?
#
loop_
_entity_poly.entity_id
_entity_poly.type
_entity_poly.pdbx_seq_one_letter_code
_entity_poly.pdbx_strand_id
1 'polypeptide(L)'
;MIAVSSVDDKMNTEDLGISLTPKIEGQWRWTGTKTLQFEAKHRLPYATKYTLRVDKEHCVSAIEGKLDEEFFFEFSTATPNILQFAPYGIVSTLKPKCFLLFDQKIGMNDVLKHLRVVHSDGHTIQNEELELVNETTAKNEFESFLNANEGTHEKYVAFTFKHDLLKATQYTIQVPIGCPSAEGPLKTTSEWSASFQTYEPLKIIDW
;
A
#
# COMPACT_ATOMS: atom_id res chain seq x y z
N MET A 1 26.63 -6.16 -28.99
CA MET A 1 26.65 -7.61 -28.69
C MET A 1 27.66 -7.80 -27.59
N ILE A 2 27.31 -8.20 -26.36
CA ILE A 2 28.28 -8.41 -25.26
C ILE A 2 28.77 -9.87 -25.34
N ALA A 3 30.03 -10.15 -24.97
CA ALA A 3 30.59 -11.51 -25.02
C ALA A 3 29.79 -12.45 -24.10
N VAL A 4 29.31 -13.58 -24.63
CA VAL A 4 28.55 -14.59 -23.88
C VAL A 4 29.55 -15.56 -23.25
N SER A 5 29.94 -15.33 -21.99
CA SER A 5 30.51 -16.37 -21.16
C SER A 5 29.37 -17.10 -20.43
N SER A 6 29.34 -18.44 -20.55
CA SER A 6 28.57 -19.42 -19.76
C SER A 6 27.18 -19.01 -19.23
N VAL A 7 26.16 -19.75 -19.68
CA VAL A 7 24.73 -19.62 -19.29
C VAL A 7 24.46 -19.81 -17.78
N ASP A 8 25.45 -20.24 -16.99
CA ASP A 8 25.31 -20.60 -15.57
C ASP A 8 26.23 -19.84 -14.59
N ASP A 9 27.06 -18.89 -15.05
CA ASP A 9 27.86 -18.08 -14.11
C ASP A 9 27.01 -16.95 -13.54
N LYS A 10 26.97 -16.85 -12.21
CA LYS A 10 26.38 -15.70 -11.49
C LYS A 10 27.02 -14.43 -12.01
N MET A 11 26.32 -13.72 -12.89
CA MET A 11 26.88 -12.57 -13.56
C MET A 11 27.01 -11.41 -12.57
N ASN A 12 28.21 -10.87 -12.46
CA ASN A 12 28.47 -9.70 -11.65
C ASN A 12 28.08 -8.43 -12.44
N THR A 13 27.01 -7.75 -12.03
CA THR A 13 26.49 -6.59 -12.76
C THR A 13 27.25 -5.30 -12.52
N GLU A 14 28.09 -5.25 -11.48
CA GLU A 14 29.04 -4.14 -11.31
C GLU A 14 29.97 -4.07 -12.53
N ASP A 15 30.35 -5.22 -13.10
CA ASP A 15 31.19 -5.30 -14.30
C ASP A 15 30.45 -4.84 -15.57
N LEU A 16 29.11 -4.80 -15.56
CA LEU A 16 28.29 -4.31 -16.68
C LEU A 16 27.91 -2.83 -16.54
N GLY A 17 28.29 -2.18 -15.44
CA GLY A 17 27.91 -0.79 -15.15
C GLY A 17 26.44 -0.61 -14.81
N ILE A 18 25.72 -1.68 -14.44
CA ILE A 18 24.27 -1.61 -14.21
C ILE A 18 24.01 -1.57 -12.71
N SER A 19 23.24 -0.58 -12.27
CA SER A 19 22.85 -0.43 -10.86
C SER A 19 21.36 -0.13 -10.73
N LEU A 20 20.72 -0.71 -9.71
CA LEU A 20 19.32 -0.52 -9.37
C LEU A 20 19.23 0.04 -7.94
N THR A 21 18.55 1.17 -7.78
CA THR A 21 18.40 1.87 -6.50
C THR A 21 16.92 2.04 -6.16
N PRO A 22 16.45 1.68 -4.94
CA PRO A 22 17.22 1.00 -3.88
C PRO A 22 17.66 -0.41 -4.30
N LYS A 23 18.68 -0.96 -3.63
CA LYS A 23 19.21 -2.29 -3.91
C LYS A 23 18.13 -3.35 -3.62
N ILE A 24 17.97 -4.30 -4.54
CA ILE A 24 17.01 -5.40 -4.42
C ILE A 24 17.77 -6.71 -4.53
N GLU A 25 17.47 -7.68 -3.66
CA GLU A 25 18.00 -9.02 -3.80
C GLU A 25 17.42 -9.69 -5.05
N GLY A 26 18.30 -10.20 -5.91
CA GLY A 26 17.91 -10.86 -7.14
C GLY A 26 19.14 -11.31 -7.91
N GLN A 27 18.89 -11.76 -9.14
CA GLN A 27 19.91 -12.23 -10.04
C GLN A 27 19.67 -11.67 -11.43
N TRP A 28 20.77 -11.38 -12.12
CA TRP A 28 20.74 -10.93 -13.49
C TRP A 28 21.09 -12.09 -14.40
N ARG A 29 20.30 -12.27 -15.47
CA ARG A 29 20.53 -13.31 -16.46
C ARG A 29 20.31 -12.79 -17.87
N TRP A 30 21.16 -13.23 -18.78
CA TRP A 30 20.93 -13.04 -20.20
C TRP A 30 19.73 -13.88 -20.64
N THR A 31 18.82 -13.25 -21.38
CA THR A 31 17.70 -13.93 -22.05
C THR A 31 17.92 -13.76 -23.56
N GLY A 32 18.54 -14.77 -24.17
CA GLY A 32 19.06 -14.65 -25.54
C GLY A 32 20.31 -13.77 -25.63
N THR A 33 20.60 -13.21 -26.81
CA THR A 33 21.84 -12.47 -27.09
C THR A 33 21.72 -10.95 -26.99
N LYS A 34 20.52 -10.44 -26.69
CA LYS A 34 20.21 -9.00 -26.75
C LYS A 34 19.46 -8.47 -25.53
N THR A 35 18.99 -9.33 -24.64
CA THR A 35 18.16 -8.92 -23.50
C THR A 35 18.81 -9.35 -22.22
N LEU A 36 19.09 -8.39 -21.35
CA LEU A 36 19.48 -8.64 -19.98
C LEU A 36 18.26 -8.50 -19.08
N GLN A 37 17.98 -9.51 -18.26
CA GLN A 37 16.82 -9.54 -17.38
C GLN A 37 17.27 -9.58 -15.93
N PHE A 38 16.69 -8.72 -15.09
CA PHE A 38 16.76 -8.84 -13.64
C PHE A 38 15.58 -9.67 -13.13
N GLU A 39 15.88 -10.64 -12.27
CA GLU A 39 14.91 -11.47 -11.60
C GLU A 39 15.06 -11.26 -10.09
N ALA A 40 14.10 -10.54 -9.50
CA ALA A 40 14.08 -10.30 -8.08
C ALA A 40 13.77 -11.60 -7.33
N LYS A 41 14.51 -11.86 -6.24
CA LYS A 41 14.34 -13.04 -5.40
C LYS A 41 13.00 -13.02 -4.64
N HIS A 42 12.53 -11.82 -4.34
CA HIS A 42 11.27 -11.55 -3.68
C HIS A 42 10.50 -10.49 -4.46
N ARG A 43 9.20 -10.36 -4.16
CA ARG A 43 8.41 -9.25 -4.71
C ARG A 43 9.07 -7.91 -4.41
N LEU A 44 8.93 -6.96 -5.32
CA LEU A 44 9.40 -5.59 -5.07
C LEU A 44 8.57 -4.97 -3.94
N PRO A 45 9.20 -4.29 -2.97
CA PRO A 45 8.50 -3.43 -2.02
C PRO A 45 7.52 -2.48 -2.73
N TYR A 46 6.30 -2.42 -2.21
CA TYR A 46 5.33 -1.42 -2.65
C TYR A 46 5.77 0.00 -2.28
N ALA A 47 5.06 0.99 -2.82
CA ALA A 47 5.26 2.39 -2.51
C ALA A 47 6.73 2.85 -2.63
N THR A 48 7.46 2.35 -3.62
CA THR A 48 8.90 2.60 -3.76
C THR A 48 9.22 3.04 -5.18
N LYS A 49 9.99 4.13 -5.30
CA LYS A 49 10.58 4.58 -6.56
C LYS A 49 11.90 3.85 -6.78
N TYR A 50 12.07 3.30 -7.97
CA TYR A 50 13.27 2.63 -8.41
C TYR A 50 13.93 3.37 -9.56
N THR A 51 15.24 3.46 -9.52
CA THR A 51 16.08 4.04 -10.57
C THR A 51 17.09 2.99 -11.03
N LEU A 52 16.99 2.60 -12.29
CA LEU A 52 18.00 1.82 -12.99
C LEU A 52 18.96 2.79 -13.67
N ARG A 53 20.25 2.65 -13.42
CA ARG A 53 21.33 3.39 -14.07
C ARG A 53 22.23 2.42 -14.82
N VAL A 54 22.55 2.75 -16.07
CA VAL A 54 23.58 2.08 -16.87
C VAL A 54 24.71 3.05 -17.13
N ASP A 55 25.86 2.73 -16.56
CA ASP A 55 27.07 3.51 -16.62
C ASP A 55 27.74 3.40 -17.99
N LYS A 56 28.13 4.56 -18.55
CA LYS A 56 28.70 4.64 -19.89
C LYS A 56 30.13 4.09 -19.99
N GLU A 57 30.87 4.05 -18.88
CA GLU A 57 32.28 3.63 -18.89
C GLU A 57 32.41 2.11 -18.91
N HIS A 58 31.51 1.42 -18.20
CA HIS A 58 31.54 -0.03 -18.00
C HIS A 58 30.61 -0.79 -18.96
N CYS A 59 29.58 -0.14 -19.51
CA CYS A 59 28.72 -0.76 -20.51
C CYS A 59 29.39 -0.75 -21.90
N VAL A 60 30.20 -1.78 -22.15
CA VAL A 60 30.96 -1.94 -23.41
C VAL A 60 30.45 -3.15 -24.19
N SER A 61 30.24 -2.98 -25.49
CA SER A 61 29.92 -4.09 -26.39
C SER A 61 31.17 -4.87 -26.81
N ALA A 62 31.02 -6.09 -27.31
CA ALA A 62 32.08 -6.94 -27.85
C ALA A 62 32.79 -6.38 -29.09
N ILE A 63 32.23 -5.34 -29.71
CA ILE A 63 32.92 -4.58 -30.78
C ILE A 63 33.44 -3.23 -30.25
N GLU A 64 33.64 -3.12 -28.93
CA GLU A 64 34.18 -1.96 -28.21
C GLU A 64 33.32 -0.68 -28.26
N GLY A 65 32.12 -0.74 -28.85
CA GLY A 65 31.15 0.34 -28.77
C GLY A 65 30.71 0.61 -27.31
N LYS A 66 30.63 1.90 -26.95
CA LYS A 66 30.25 2.41 -25.62
C LYS A 66 28.99 3.27 -25.73
N LEU A 67 28.37 3.56 -24.59
CA LEU A 67 27.32 4.57 -24.51
C LEU A 67 27.94 5.97 -24.58
N ASP A 68 27.26 6.90 -25.27
CA ASP A 68 27.68 8.30 -25.32
C ASP A 68 27.44 9.00 -23.97
N GLU A 69 26.32 8.65 -23.33
CA GLU A 69 25.88 9.17 -22.03
C GLU A 69 25.34 8.05 -21.13
N GLU A 70 25.22 8.34 -19.84
CA GLU A 70 24.60 7.40 -18.89
C GLU A 70 23.11 7.27 -19.19
N PHE A 71 22.60 6.05 -19.10
CA PHE A 71 21.18 5.79 -19.28
C PHE A 71 20.49 5.65 -17.91
N PHE A 72 19.37 6.35 -17.74
CA PHE A 72 18.53 6.28 -16.55
C PHE A 72 17.12 5.85 -16.92
N PHE A 73 16.58 4.93 -16.13
CA PHE A 73 15.18 4.53 -16.21
C PHE A 73 14.57 4.51 -14.82
N GLU A 74 13.45 5.19 -14.66
CA GLU A 74 12.74 5.26 -13.39
C GLU A 74 11.38 4.61 -13.49
N PHE A 75 11.02 3.84 -12.47
CA PHE A 75 9.67 3.32 -12.29
C PHE A 75 9.29 3.38 -10.82
N SER A 76 8.01 3.15 -10.51
CA SER A 76 7.54 3.12 -9.13
C SER A 76 6.54 2.01 -8.94
N THR A 77 6.54 1.39 -7.76
CA THR A 77 5.51 0.45 -7.34
C THR A 77 4.34 1.19 -6.72
N ALA A 78 3.14 0.59 -6.78
CA ALA A 78 1.90 1.24 -6.38
C ALA A 78 1.90 1.67 -4.89
N THR A 79 1.32 2.83 -4.62
CA THR A 79 1.04 3.35 -3.27
C THR A 79 -0.16 2.62 -2.65
N PRO A 80 -0.40 2.72 -1.33
CA PRO A 80 -1.51 2.02 -0.67
C PRO A 80 -2.85 2.23 -1.35
N ASN A 81 -3.56 1.13 -1.64
CA ASN A 81 -4.94 1.18 -2.12
C ASN A 81 -5.87 0.43 -1.17
N ILE A 82 -7.05 0.99 -0.90
CA ILE A 82 -8.05 0.40 -0.01
C ILE A 82 -8.94 -0.53 -0.82
N LEU A 83 -9.01 -1.79 -0.38
CA LEU A 83 -9.75 -2.87 -1.02
C LEU A 83 -11.13 -3.08 -0.39
N GLN A 84 -11.23 -2.93 0.93
CA GLN A 84 -12.47 -3.17 1.66
C GLN A 84 -12.63 -2.17 2.80
N PHE A 85 -13.89 -1.88 3.10
CA PHE A 85 -14.30 -1.00 4.18
C PHE A 85 -15.51 -1.57 4.92
N ALA A 86 -15.49 -1.42 6.24
CA ALA A 86 -16.65 -1.62 7.10
C ALA A 86 -16.64 -0.60 8.24
N PRO A 87 -17.80 -0.25 8.81
CA PRO A 87 -19.14 -0.70 8.41
C PRO A 87 -19.62 0.02 7.14
N TYR A 88 -20.65 -0.52 6.48
CA TYR A 88 -21.36 0.14 5.37
C TYR A 88 -22.85 0.22 5.68
N GLY A 89 -23.52 1.24 5.14
CA GLY A 89 -24.96 1.43 5.36
C GLY A 89 -25.30 1.87 6.78
N ILE A 90 -26.41 1.37 7.33
CA ILE A 90 -26.91 1.75 8.65
C ILE A 90 -26.39 0.78 9.72
N VAL A 91 -25.75 1.30 10.76
CA VAL A 91 -25.26 0.52 11.91
C VAL A 91 -26.21 0.62 13.09
N SER A 92 -26.38 -0.51 13.82
CA SER A 92 -27.26 -0.64 14.99
C SER A 92 -26.59 -0.27 16.32
N THR A 93 -25.38 0.31 16.28
CA THR A 93 -24.59 0.69 17.46
C THR A 93 -24.08 2.12 17.33
N LEU A 94 -23.86 2.79 18.47
CA LEU A 94 -23.20 4.10 18.54
C LEU A 94 -21.69 3.98 18.77
N LYS A 95 -21.16 2.78 18.95
CA LYS A 95 -19.72 2.48 18.96
C LYS A 95 -19.37 1.46 17.88
N PRO A 96 -19.53 1.81 16.59
CA PRO A 96 -19.18 0.90 15.53
C PRO A 96 -17.66 0.72 15.48
N LYS A 97 -17.22 -0.52 15.23
CA LYS A 97 -15.84 -0.79 14.85
C LYS A 97 -15.71 -0.59 13.35
N CYS A 98 -14.73 0.20 12.94
CA CYS A 98 -14.39 0.47 11.56
C CYS A 98 -13.18 -0.37 11.14
N PHE A 99 -13.13 -0.74 9.87
CA PHE A 99 -12.09 -1.57 9.28
C PHE A 99 -11.78 -1.09 7.87
N LEU A 100 -10.50 -0.89 7.56
CA LEU A 100 -10.00 -0.63 6.22
C LEU A 100 -8.94 -1.68 5.89
N LEU A 101 -9.15 -2.42 4.80
CA LEU A 101 -8.17 -3.35 4.25
C LEU A 101 -7.43 -2.71 3.08
N PHE A 102 -6.11 -2.85 3.06
CA PHE A 102 -5.22 -2.37 2.02
C PHE A 102 -4.63 -3.52 1.20
N ASP A 103 -4.11 -3.21 0.02
CA ASP A 103 -3.43 -4.16 -0.87
C ASP A 103 -1.99 -4.49 -0.43
N GLN A 104 -1.41 -3.66 0.43
CA GLN A 104 -0.03 -3.73 0.91
C GLN A 104 0.05 -3.55 2.43
N LYS A 105 1.23 -3.76 3.01
CA LYS A 105 1.42 -3.59 4.47
C LYS A 105 1.28 -2.12 4.86
N ILE A 106 0.64 -1.88 6.01
CA ILE A 106 0.45 -0.53 6.56
C ILE A 106 0.88 -0.46 8.03
N GLY A 107 1.23 0.73 8.48
CA GLY A 107 1.40 1.02 9.91
C GLY A 107 0.07 1.45 10.49
N MET A 108 -0.58 0.61 11.31
CA MET A 108 -1.93 0.88 11.84
C MET A 108 -2.05 2.25 12.52
N ASN A 109 -1.05 2.63 13.32
CA ASN A 109 -1.00 3.93 13.98
C ASN A 109 -0.80 5.09 12.99
N ASP A 110 0.01 4.90 11.96
CA ASP A 110 0.30 5.94 10.97
C ASP A 110 -0.93 6.20 10.09
N VAL A 111 -1.66 5.14 9.73
CA VAL A 111 -2.95 5.26 9.05
C VAL A 111 -3.97 5.92 9.98
N LEU A 112 -4.11 5.47 11.24
CA LEU A 112 -5.09 6.03 12.18
C LEU A 112 -4.90 7.55 12.39
N LYS A 113 -3.65 8.03 12.46
CA LYS A 113 -3.32 9.46 12.56
C LYS A 113 -3.59 10.25 11.28
N HIS A 114 -3.69 9.57 10.14
CA HIS A 114 -3.92 10.17 8.84
C HIS A 114 -5.41 10.24 8.48
N LEU A 115 -6.24 9.40 9.10
CA LEU A 115 -7.69 9.38 8.88
C LEU A 115 -8.36 10.70 9.28
N ARG A 116 -9.48 11.02 8.65
CA ARG A 116 -10.43 12.01 9.14
C ARG A 116 -11.82 11.40 9.18
N VAL A 117 -12.59 11.73 10.22
CA VAL A 117 -13.98 11.30 10.32
C VAL A 117 -14.86 12.52 10.40
N VAL A 118 -15.72 12.69 9.41
CA VAL A 118 -16.52 13.90 9.23
C VAL A 118 -18.01 13.57 9.33
N HIS A 119 -18.72 14.34 10.15
CA HIS A 119 -20.16 14.28 10.29
C HIS A 119 -20.85 14.90 9.06
N SER A 120 -22.11 14.55 8.82
CA SER A 120 -22.93 15.19 7.79
C SER A 120 -23.13 16.71 7.97
N ASP A 121 -22.95 17.24 9.18
CA ASP A 121 -23.05 18.67 9.49
C ASP A 121 -21.70 19.42 9.36
N GLY A 122 -20.63 18.72 8.98
CA GLY A 122 -19.29 19.27 8.78
C GLY A 122 -18.38 19.23 10.00
N HIS A 123 -18.86 18.83 11.18
CA HIS A 123 -17.98 18.62 12.33
C HIS A 123 -17.04 17.44 12.10
N THR A 124 -15.81 17.53 12.61
CA THR A 124 -14.78 16.48 12.49
C THR A 124 -14.51 15.86 13.86
N ILE A 125 -14.51 14.52 13.92
CA ILE A 125 -14.00 13.77 15.06
C ILE A 125 -12.48 13.75 14.98
N GLN A 126 -11.80 14.16 16.05
CA GLN A 126 -10.35 14.23 16.07
C GLN A 126 -9.73 12.83 16.18
N ASN A 127 -8.50 12.65 15.69
CA ASN A 127 -7.83 11.35 15.72
C ASN A 127 -7.61 10.85 17.17
N GLU A 128 -7.48 11.75 18.14
CA GLU A 128 -7.37 11.43 19.56
C GLU A 128 -8.65 10.83 20.14
N GLU A 129 -9.79 10.98 19.46
CA GLU A 129 -11.08 10.38 19.84
C GLU A 129 -11.26 8.98 19.22
N LEU A 130 -10.31 8.54 18.39
CA LEU A 130 -10.25 7.20 17.83
C LEU A 130 -9.34 6.31 18.68
N GLU A 131 -9.63 5.01 18.69
CA GLU A 131 -8.80 4.01 19.34
C GLU A 131 -8.65 2.77 18.45
N LEU A 132 -7.43 2.22 18.39
CA LEU A 132 -7.20 0.97 17.66
C LEU A 132 -7.96 -0.18 18.34
N VAL A 133 -8.61 -1.00 17.51
CA VAL A 133 -9.19 -2.27 17.95
C VAL A 133 -8.06 -3.29 18.06
N ASN A 134 -8.00 -4.03 19.16
CA ASN A 134 -6.99 -5.07 19.36
C ASN A 134 -7.16 -6.21 18.33
N GLU A 135 -6.06 -6.91 18.04
CA GLU A 135 -6.02 -7.94 16.98
C GLU A 135 -7.04 -9.06 17.17
N THR A 136 -7.24 -9.55 18.40
CA THR A 136 -8.21 -10.62 18.70
C THR A 136 -9.63 -10.17 18.38
N THR A 137 -10.02 -8.98 18.82
CA THR A 137 -11.34 -8.41 18.53
C THR A 137 -11.50 -8.12 17.04
N ALA A 138 -10.47 -7.58 16.37
CA ALA A 138 -10.52 -7.32 14.93
C ALA A 138 -10.71 -8.61 14.12
N LYS A 139 -9.98 -9.68 14.48
CA LYS A 139 -10.13 -11.00 13.84
C LYS A 139 -11.54 -11.56 13.99
N ASN A 140 -12.12 -11.47 15.18
CA ASN A 140 -13.47 -11.97 15.43
C ASN A 140 -14.55 -11.13 14.72
N GLU A 141 -14.42 -9.81 14.72
CA GLU A 141 -15.43 -8.91 14.12
C GLU A 141 -15.39 -8.94 12.58
N PHE A 142 -14.19 -9.04 12.01
CA PHE A 142 -13.95 -8.91 10.56
C PHE A 142 -13.47 -10.21 9.92
N GLU A 143 -13.78 -11.36 10.54
CA GLU A 143 -13.35 -12.69 10.10
C GLU A 143 -13.68 -12.92 8.62
N SER A 144 -14.88 -12.56 8.17
CA SER A 144 -15.29 -12.75 6.78
C SER A 144 -14.42 -11.97 5.79
N PHE A 145 -13.98 -10.75 6.14
CA PHE A 145 -13.08 -9.96 5.31
C PHE A 145 -11.66 -10.53 5.30
N LEU A 146 -11.17 -10.97 6.46
CA LEU A 146 -9.84 -11.54 6.60
C LEU A 146 -9.72 -12.91 5.93
N ASN A 147 -10.72 -13.78 6.06
CA ASN A 147 -10.73 -15.11 5.43
C ASN A 147 -10.88 -15.03 3.90
N ALA A 148 -11.58 -14.01 3.39
CA ALA A 148 -11.65 -13.76 1.95
C ALA A 148 -10.35 -13.21 1.34
N ASN A 149 -9.39 -12.81 2.17
CA ASN A 149 -8.13 -12.19 1.74
C ASN A 149 -6.95 -12.80 2.50
N GLU A 150 -6.27 -13.78 1.90
CA GLU A 150 -5.11 -14.43 2.50
C GLU A 150 -3.95 -13.45 2.79
N GLY A 151 -3.21 -13.68 3.89
CA GLY A 151 -2.01 -12.91 4.21
C GLY A 151 -2.25 -11.44 4.60
N THR A 152 -3.42 -11.12 5.15
CA THR A 152 -3.85 -9.74 5.45
C THR A 152 -3.49 -9.21 6.82
N HIS A 153 -2.85 -10.01 7.69
CA HIS A 153 -2.57 -9.66 9.08
C HIS A 153 -1.87 -8.30 9.29
N GLU A 154 -1.10 -7.83 8.31
CA GLU A 154 -0.36 -6.54 8.36
C GLU A 154 -0.93 -5.48 7.39
N LYS A 155 -2.08 -5.74 6.78
CA LYS A 155 -2.64 -4.93 5.68
C LYS A 155 -3.91 -4.19 6.07
N TYR A 156 -4.31 -4.19 7.33
CA TYR A 156 -5.54 -3.52 7.74
C TYR A 156 -5.32 -2.61 8.94
N VAL A 157 -6.20 -1.62 9.07
CA VAL A 157 -6.40 -0.88 10.31
C VAL A 157 -7.83 -1.13 10.78
N ALA A 158 -7.99 -1.46 12.05
CA ALA A 158 -9.28 -1.55 12.72
C ALA A 158 -9.30 -0.55 13.88
N PHE A 159 -10.35 0.26 13.97
CA PHE A 159 -10.47 1.28 15.01
C PHE A 159 -11.92 1.46 15.44
N THR A 160 -12.13 2.09 16.59
CA THR A 160 -13.44 2.44 17.13
C THR A 160 -13.37 3.83 17.76
N PHE A 161 -14.51 4.32 18.25
CA PHE A 161 -14.67 5.64 18.83
C PHE A 161 -14.64 5.58 20.36
N LYS A 162 -13.87 6.47 21.00
CA LYS A 162 -13.79 6.58 22.46
C LYS A 162 -15.14 7.00 23.07
N HIS A 163 -15.87 7.85 22.36
CA HIS A 163 -17.20 8.33 22.74
C HIS A 163 -18.27 7.76 21.79
N ASP A 164 -19.50 7.68 22.30
CA ASP A 164 -20.65 7.27 21.49
C ASP A 164 -20.89 8.28 20.37
N LEU A 165 -21.11 7.77 19.16
CA LEU A 165 -21.56 8.57 18.03
C LEU A 165 -22.99 9.08 18.25
N LEU A 166 -23.34 10.15 17.55
CA LEU A 166 -24.70 10.67 17.51
C LEU A 166 -25.61 9.71 16.75
N LYS A 167 -26.86 9.57 17.19
CA LYS A 167 -27.92 8.82 16.48
C LYS A 167 -28.31 9.53 15.17
N ALA A 168 -28.90 8.78 14.24
CA ALA A 168 -29.41 9.31 12.98
C ALA A 168 -28.41 10.23 12.23
N THR A 169 -27.13 9.91 12.30
CA THR A 169 -26.05 10.76 11.77
C THR A 169 -25.22 9.98 10.77
N GLN A 170 -24.96 10.58 9.61
CA GLN A 170 -24.03 10.03 8.63
C GLN A 170 -22.60 10.47 8.97
N TYR A 171 -21.70 9.50 8.94
CA TYR A 171 -20.27 9.67 9.14
C TYR A 171 -19.53 9.29 7.88
N THR A 172 -18.56 10.11 7.48
CA THR A 172 -17.67 9.85 6.34
C THR A 172 -16.26 9.63 6.87
N ILE A 173 -15.73 8.44 6.63
CA ILE A 173 -14.32 8.11 6.84
C ILE A 173 -13.57 8.57 5.60
N GLN A 174 -12.58 9.44 5.80
CA GLN A 174 -11.72 9.95 4.75
C GLN A 174 -10.28 9.53 5.03
N VAL A 175 -9.60 9.12 3.95
CA VAL A 175 -8.16 8.90 3.90
C VAL A 175 -7.65 9.94 2.90
N PRO A 176 -7.21 11.12 3.38
CA PRO A 176 -6.71 12.17 2.50
C PRO A 176 -5.49 11.72 1.68
N ILE A 177 -5.12 12.50 0.67
CA ILE A 177 -3.82 12.39 0.00
C ILE A 177 -2.69 12.31 1.04
N GLY A 178 -1.68 11.49 0.78
CA GLY A 178 -0.51 11.35 1.65
C GLY A 178 -0.56 10.18 2.62
N CYS A 179 -1.45 9.21 2.44
CA CYS A 179 -1.52 8.01 3.29
C CYS A 179 -0.22 7.18 3.14
N PRO A 180 0.44 6.81 4.24
CA PRO A 180 1.72 6.11 4.20
C PRO A 180 1.58 4.60 3.99
N SER A 181 2.62 3.98 3.42
CA SER A 181 2.84 2.53 3.39
C SER A 181 3.82 2.13 4.50
N ALA A 182 3.77 0.87 4.95
CA ALA A 182 4.84 0.29 5.76
C ALA A 182 5.96 -0.36 4.91
N GLU A 183 5.79 -0.46 3.60
CA GLU A 183 6.77 -1.10 2.70
C GLU A 183 7.74 -0.09 2.05
N GLY A 184 7.27 1.11 1.73
CA GLY A 184 8.05 2.11 1.01
C GLY A 184 7.63 3.55 1.29
N PRO A 185 8.46 4.54 0.89
CA PRO A 185 8.29 5.94 1.27
C PRO A 185 7.25 6.72 0.44
N LEU A 186 6.80 6.21 -0.71
CA LEU A 186 5.79 6.88 -1.51
C LEU A 186 4.45 6.87 -0.78
N LYS A 187 3.69 7.95 -0.95
CA LYS A 187 2.40 8.14 -0.30
C LYS A 187 1.30 8.23 -1.35
N THR A 188 0.06 7.93 -0.97
CA THR A 188 -1.09 8.05 -1.88
C THR A 188 -1.18 9.45 -2.47
N THR A 189 -1.54 9.53 -3.76
CA THR A 189 -1.69 10.80 -4.50
C THR A 189 -3.15 11.19 -4.71
N SER A 190 -4.08 10.33 -4.31
CA SER A 190 -5.52 10.58 -4.31
C SER A 190 -6.08 10.38 -2.91
N GLU A 191 -7.18 11.07 -2.64
CA GLU A 191 -8.01 10.79 -1.47
C GLU A 191 -8.90 9.56 -1.71
N TRP A 192 -9.31 8.94 -0.60
CA TRP A 192 -10.33 7.90 -0.58
C TRP A 192 -11.35 8.22 0.51
N SER A 193 -12.62 7.88 0.30
CA SER A 193 -13.64 8.04 1.33
C SER A 193 -14.75 7.01 1.23
N ALA A 194 -15.36 6.69 2.37
CA ALA A 194 -16.59 5.92 2.45
C ALA A 194 -17.45 6.41 3.62
N SER A 195 -18.74 6.09 3.60
CA SER A 195 -19.69 6.55 4.61
C SER A 195 -20.54 5.43 5.18
N PHE A 196 -20.96 5.62 6.43
CA PHE A 196 -21.98 4.83 7.11
C PHE A 196 -22.90 5.77 7.92
N GLN A 197 -24.01 5.26 8.41
CA GLN A 197 -24.98 6.02 9.19
C GLN A 197 -25.34 5.28 10.47
N THR A 198 -25.48 5.99 11.59
CA THR A 198 -26.04 5.42 12.82
C THR A 198 -27.56 5.28 12.73
N TYR A 199 -28.12 4.26 13.38
CA TYR A 199 -29.55 3.99 13.38
C TYR A 199 -30.42 5.20 13.74
N GLU A 200 -31.59 5.28 13.10
CA GLU A 200 -32.63 6.24 13.46
C GLU A 200 -33.34 5.84 14.77
N PRO A 201 -33.93 6.80 15.50
CA PRO A 201 -34.86 6.49 16.58
C PRO A 201 -35.93 5.49 16.12
N LEU A 202 -36.30 4.55 16.99
CA LEU A 202 -37.41 3.63 16.74
C LEU A 202 -38.67 4.44 16.43
N LYS A 203 -39.24 4.21 15.25
CA LYS A 203 -40.55 4.73 14.88
C LYS A 203 -41.55 3.58 14.91
N ILE A 204 -42.60 3.72 15.70
CA ILE A 204 -43.77 2.85 15.63
C ILE A 204 -44.64 3.45 14.53
N ILE A 205 -44.80 2.72 13.42
CA ILE A 205 -45.80 3.02 12.39
C ILE A 205 -47.04 2.22 12.72
N ASP A 206 -48.20 2.87 12.73
CA ASP A 206 -49.48 2.24 13.09
C ASP A 206 -49.72 0.98 12.25
N TRP A 207 -50.19 -0.08 12.93
CA TRP A 207 -50.48 -1.40 12.39
C TRP A 207 -51.98 -1.63 12.25
#